data_AF-A0A4W2BVZ1-F1
#
_entry.id   AF-A0A4W2BVZ1-F1
#
_cell.length_a   1.000
_cell.length_b   1.000
_cell.length_c   1.000
_cell.angle_alpha   90.00
_cell.angle_beta   90.00
_cell.angle_gamma   90.00
#
_symmetry.space_group_name_H-M   'P 1'
#
loop_
_entity.id
_entity.type
_entity.pdbx_description
1 polymer ?
#
loop_
_entity_poly.entity_id
_entity_poly.type
_entity_poly.pdbx_seq_one_letter_code
_entity_poly.pdbx_strand_id
1 'polypeptide(L)'
;MCNMPTYCDLGKAAKDVFNKGYGFGMVKIDMRTKSCSGMEFSTSGHAYTDTGKASGNLETKYKICNYGLTFTQKWNTDNTLGTEISWENKLAEGIFGFASE
;
A
#
# COMPACT_ATOMS: atom_id res chain seq x y z
N MET A 1 -16.23 -0.90 19.88
CA MET A 1 -16.45 0.11 18.81
C MET A 1 -16.74 -0.66 17.53
N CYS A 2 -18.01 -0.66 17.10
CA CYS A 2 -18.47 -1.37 15.91
C CYS A 2 -18.09 -0.54 14.69
N ASN A 3 -16.99 -0.89 14.03
CA ASN A 3 -16.69 -0.38 12.69
C ASN A 3 -17.37 -1.35 11.72
N MET A 4 -18.38 -0.90 10.99
CA MET A 4 -19.10 -1.75 10.03
C MET A 4 -18.12 -2.14 8.92
N PRO A 5 -17.72 -3.43 8.82
CA PRO A 5 -16.79 -3.83 7.78
C PRO A 5 -17.42 -3.55 6.43
N THR A 6 -16.70 -2.82 5.58
CA THR A 6 -17.06 -2.65 4.18
C THR A 6 -17.19 -4.02 3.52
N TYR A 7 -18.00 -4.16 2.47
CA TYR A 7 -18.13 -5.44 1.74
C TYR A 7 -16.76 -6.03 1.35
N CYS A 8 -15.79 -5.16 1.02
CA CYS A 8 -14.40 -5.53 0.72
C CYS A 8 -13.62 -6.19 1.88
N ASP A 9 -14.05 -5.98 3.13
CA ASP A 9 -13.42 -6.57 4.32
C ASP A 9 -14.00 -7.96 4.66
N LEU A 10 -15.09 -8.39 3.99
CA LEU A 10 -15.63 -9.74 4.13
C LEU A 10 -14.64 -10.75 3.54
N GLY A 11 -14.17 -11.68 4.37
CA GLY A 11 -13.18 -12.69 3.96
C GLY A 11 -11.72 -12.21 3.94
N LYS A 12 -11.47 -10.91 4.22
CA LYS A 12 -10.11 -10.37 4.35
C LYS A 12 -9.31 -11.08 5.43
N ALA A 13 -9.92 -11.31 6.60
CA ALA A 13 -9.29 -12.04 7.70
C ALA A 13 -8.85 -13.45 7.29
N ALA A 14 -9.71 -14.19 6.57
CA ALA A 14 -9.36 -15.53 6.07
C ALA A 14 -8.23 -15.45 5.04
N LYS A 15 -8.32 -14.51 4.09
CA LYS A 15 -7.27 -14.27 3.09
C LYS A 15 -5.94 -13.90 3.74
N ASP A 16 -5.94 -13.09 4.79
CA ASP A 16 -4.75 -12.71 5.54
C ASP A 16 -4.08 -13.93 6.19
N VAL A 17 -4.86 -14.85 6.76
CA VAL A 17 -4.34 -16.09 7.37
C VAL A 17 -3.66 -16.98 6.33
N PHE A 18 -4.24 -17.11 5.12
CA PHE A 18 -3.64 -17.92 4.06
C PHE A 18 -2.44 -17.26 3.37
N ASN A 19 -2.35 -15.93 3.35
CA ASN A 19 -1.25 -15.23 2.68
C ASN A 19 -0.08 -14.90 3.62
N LYS A 20 -0.31 -14.74 4.93
CA LYS A 20 0.76 -14.46 5.90
C LYS A 20 1.47 -15.76 6.30
N GLY A 21 2.69 -15.93 5.82
CA GLY A 21 3.60 -17.01 6.26
C GLY A 21 3.83 -18.12 5.22
N TYR A 22 3.09 -18.14 4.12
CA TYR A 22 3.31 -19.07 3.01
C TYR A 22 4.22 -18.43 1.95
N GLY A 23 5.53 -18.45 2.23
CA GLY A 23 6.58 -17.96 1.33
C GLY A 23 7.55 -19.07 0.90
N PHE A 24 7.05 -20.28 0.65
CA PHE A 24 7.91 -21.36 0.15
C PHE A 24 8.45 -20.99 -1.23
N GLY A 25 9.78 -20.97 -1.35
CA GLY A 25 10.45 -20.62 -2.60
C GLY A 25 10.57 -19.12 -2.87
N MET A 26 10.25 -18.24 -1.91
CA MET A 26 10.53 -16.81 -2.05
C MET A 26 11.12 -16.20 -0.77
N VAL A 27 12.11 -15.33 -0.96
CA VAL A 27 12.63 -14.45 0.09
C VAL A 27 11.96 -13.09 -0.08
N LYS A 28 11.21 -12.66 0.93
CA LYS A 28 10.57 -11.34 0.95
C LYS A 28 11.20 -10.48 2.05
N ILE A 29 11.56 -9.25 1.70
CA ILE A 29 12.02 -8.22 2.61
C ILE A 29 11.02 -7.07 2.50
N ASP A 30 10.38 -6.70 3.59
CA ASP A 30 9.53 -5.49 3.66
C ASP A 30 10.16 -4.51 4.65
N MET A 31 10.40 -3.28 4.21
CA MET A 31 10.88 -2.19 5.04
C MET A 31 9.87 -1.06 4.99
N ARG A 32 9.34 -0.66 6.15
CA ARG A 32 8.43 0.48 6.27
C ARG A 32 9.01 1.51 7.23
N THR A 33 9.23 2.71 6.72
CA THR A 33 9.77 3.85 7.48
C THR A 33 8.71 4.93 7.56
N LYS A 34 8.47 5.45 8.76
CA LYS A 34 7.61 6.61 8.97
C LYS A 34 8.47 7.76 9.49
N SER A 35 8.52 8.85 8.73
CA SER A 35 9.18 10.08 9.13
C SER A 35 8.26 10.92 10.01
N CYS A 36 8.84 11.67 10.95
CA CYS A 36 8.11 12.66 11.76
C CYS A 36 7.45 13.75 10.90
N SER A 37 7.91 13.95 9.67
CA SER A 37 7.36 14.91 8.71
C SER A 37 6.08 14.46 7.99
N GLY A 38 5.49 13.31 8.35
CA GLY A 38 4.27 12.80 7.72
C GLY A 38 4.49 12.02 6.41
N MET A 39 5.76 11.74 6.09
CA MET A 39 6.16 10.91 4.95
C MET A 39 6.32 9.45 5.40
N GLU A 40 5.68 8.53 4.67
CA GLU A 40 5.85 7.09 4.85
C GLU A 40 6.51 6.50 3.59
N PHE A 41 7.55 5.71 3.78
CA PHE A 41 8.17 4.93 2.72
C PHE A 41 7.95 3.45 3.02
N SER A 42 7.53 2.70 2.02
CA SER A 42 7.38 1.25 2.09
C SER A 42 8.11 0.64 0.90
N THR A 43 9.17 -0.10 1.17
CA THR A 43 9.94 -0.82 0.14
C THR A 43 9.76 -2.31 0.36
N SER A 44 9.31 -3.06 -0.65
CA SER A 44 9.45 -4.52 -0.63
C SER A 44 10.41 -5.01 -1.69
N GLY A 45 11.22 -6.00 -1.33
CA GLY A 45 12.02 -6.80 -2.24
C GLY A 45 11.55 -8.26 -2.17
N HIS A 46 11.43 -8.89 -3.33
CA HIS A 46 11.06 -10.28 -3.49
C HIS A 46 12.13 -10.95 -4.34
N ALA A 47 12.66 -12.07 -3.88
CA ALA A 47 13.51 -12.96 -4.67
C ALA A 47 12.87 -14.34 -4.74
N TYR A 48 12.65 -14.84 -5.94
CA TYR A 48 12.03 -16.12 -6.23
C TYR A 48 13.12 -17.17 -6.43
N THR A 49 13.20 -18.16 -5.55
CA THR A 49 14.28 -19.17 -5.57
C THR A 49 14.05 -20.25 -6.63
N ASP A 50 12.83 -20.37 -7.14
CA ASP A 50 12.43 -21.30 -8.21
C ASP A 50 12.80 -20.77 -9.61
N THR A 51 12.67 -19.47 -9.84
CA THR A 51 12.97 -18.83 -11.14
C THR A 51 14.27 -18.02 -11.15
N GLY A 52 14.86 -17.75 -9.98
CA GLY A 52 16.02 -16.86 -9.82
C GLY A 52 15.71 -15.38 -10.06
N LYS A 53 14.43 -15.03 -10.28
CA LYS A 53 14.02 -13.64 -10.55
C LYS A 53 13.91 -12.86 -9.25
N ALA A 54 14.22 -11.57 -9.31
CA ALA A 54 13.97 -10.63 -8.23
C ALA A 54 13.03 -9.52 -8.71
N SER A 55 12.08 -9.14 -7.86
CA SER A 55 11.23 -7.96 -8.05
C SER A 55 11.29 -7.07 -6.84
N GLY A 56 11.16 -5.77 -7.06
CA GLY A 56 11.19 -4.76 -6.03
C GLY A 56 10.07 -3.76 -6.27
N ASN A 57 9.53 -3.24 -5.18
CA ASN A 57 8.51 -2.22 -5.20
C ASN A 57 8.82 -1.17 -4.12
N LEU A 58 8.56 0.09 -4.48
CA LEU A 58 8.78 1.25 -3.63
C LEU A 58 7.51 2.08 -3.64
N GLU A 59 6.83 2.14 -2.51
CA GLU A 59 5.69 3.00 -2.27
C GLU A 59 6.12 4.17 -1.38
N THR A 60 5.94 5.38 -1.89
CA THR A 60 6.16 6.63 -1.15
C THR A 60 4.82 7.29 -0.93
N LYS A 61 4.46 7.50 0.33
CA LYS A 61 3.21 8.12 0.74
C LYS A 61 3.49 9.41 1.49
N TYR A 62 2.97 10.52 0.97
CA TYR A 62 3.09 11.82 1.59
C TYR A 62 1.71 12.31 2.03
N LYS A 63 1.53 12.50 3.33
CA LYS A 63 0.28 13.00 3.90
C LYS A 63 0.41 14.47 4.24
N ILE A 64 -0.37 15.31 3.56
CA ILE A 64 -0.50 16.73 3.84
C ILE A 64 -1.73 16.89 4.75
N CYS A 65 -1.50 16.70 6.06
CA CYS A 65 -2.56 16.73 7.08
C CYS A 65 -3.38 18.03 7.08
N ASN A 66 -2.78 19.16 6.70
CA ASN A 66 -3.45 20.46 6.68
C ASN A 66 -4.58 20.56 5.64
N TYR A 67 -4.54 19.75 4.58
CA TYR A 67 -5.49 19.80 3.45
C TYR A 67 -6.23 18.48 3.22
N GLY A 68 -6.03 17.47 4.08
CA GLY A 68 -6.60 16.12 3.88
C GLY A 68 -6.06 15.42 2.63
N LEU A 69 -4.96 15.91 2.07
CA LEU A 69 -4.36 15.41 0.85
C LEU A 69 -3.37 14.30 1.15
N THR A 70 -3.48 13.20 0.42
CA THR A 70 -2.55 12.08 0.46
C THR A 70 -2.05 11.82 -0.93
N PHE A 71 -0.74 11.93 -1.11
CA PHE A 71 -0.06 11.59 -2.35
C PHE A 71 0.62 10.24 -2.18
N THR A 72 0.35 9.29 -3.07
CA THR A 72 0.96 7.96 -3.05
C THR A 72 1.62 7.71 -4.40
N GLN A 73 2.93 7.48 -4.40
CA GLN A 73 3.68 7.07 -5.58
C GLN A 73 4.14 5.63 -5.40
N LYS A 74 3.93 4.80 -6.41
CA LYS A 74 4.35 3.41 -6.45
C LYS A 74 5.26 3.21 -7.64
N TRP A 75 6.47 2.75 -7.36
CA TRP A 75 7.47 2.37 -8.35
C TRP A 75 7.72 0.88 -8.25
N ASN A 76 7.93 0.20 -9.37
CA ASN A 76 8.37 -1.19 -9.39
C ASN A 76 9.61 -1.37 -10.28
N THR A 77 10.27 -2.53 -10.17
CA THR A 77 11.45 -2.87 -10.99
C THR A 77 11.11 -3.12 -12.46
N ASP A 78 9.83 -3.30 -12.79
CA ASP A 78 9.32 -3.37 -14.16
C ASP A 78 9.13 -1.99 -14.80
N ASN A 79 9.74 -0.95 -14.22
CA ASN A 79 9.72 0.44 -14.69
C ASN A 79 8.30 1.04 -14.78
N THR A 80 7.36 0.54 -13.99
CA THR A 80 6.01 1.10 -13.85
C THR A 80 5.99 2.14 -12.73
N LEU A 81 5.48 3.32 -13.06
CA LEU A 81 5.18 4.38 -12.10
C LEU A 81 3.66 4.54 -11.99
N GLY A 82 3.12 4.30 -10.81
CA GLY A 82 1.76 4.68 -10.43
C GLY A 82 1.78 5.90 -9.54
N THR A 83 1.03 6.94 -9.88
CA THR A 83 0.82 8.09 -9.00
C THR A 83 -0.66 8.17 -8.65
N GLU A 84 -0.97 8.23 -7.36
CA GLU A 84 -2.33 8.32 -6.84
C GLU A 84 -2.42 9.54 -5.93
N ILE A 85 -3.42 10.38 -6.18
CA ILE A 85 -3.73 11.54 -5.35
C ILE A 85 -5.09 11.29 -4.72
N SER A 86 -5.13 11.19 -3.39
CA SER A 86 -6.36 11.08 -2.63
C SER A 86 -6.60 12.39 -1.88
N TRP A 87 -7.79 12.95 -2.02
CA TRP A 87 -8.24 14.10 -1.24
C TRP A 87 -9.35 13.63 -0.29
N GLU A 88 -9.08 13.60 1.01
CA GLU A 88 -10.10 13.40 2.04
C GLU A 88 -10.79 14.73 2.31
N ASN A 89 -11.87 15.01 1.60
CA ASN A 89 -12.61 16.23 1.80
C ASN A 89 -13.51 16.07 3.03
N LYS A 90 -13.41 16.99 3.99
CA LYS A 90 -14.31 17.11 5.14
C LYS A 90 -15.77 17.49 4.74
N LEU A 91 -16.22 17.17 3.53
CA LEU A 91 -17.58 17.47 3.06
C LEU A 91 -18.63 16.44 3.47
N ALA A 92 -18.25 15.23 3.89
CA ALA A 92 -19.05 14.31 4.69
C ALA A 92 -18.20 13.05 4.96
N GLU A 93 -18.36 12.43 6.12
CA GLU A 93 -17.89 11.05 6.34
C GLU A 93 -18.44 10.14 5.22
N GLY A 94 -17.59 9.61 4.34
CA GLY A 94 -17.96 8.44 3.52
C GLY A 94 -17.77 8.47 2.00
N ILE A 95 -17.03 9.41 1.39
CA ILE A 95 -16.79 9.35 -0.08
C ILE A 95 -15.29 9.37 -0.39
N PHE A 96 -14.75 8.18 -0.71
CA PHE A 96 -13.42 8.02 -1.33
C PHE A 96 -13.58 8.24 -2.85
N GLY A 97 -13.23 9.44 -3.32
CA GLY A 97 -13.09 9.72 -4.75
C GLY A 97 -11.66 9.45 -5.21
N PHE A 98 -11.49 8.55 -6.18
CA PHE A 98 -10.22 8.36 -6.89
C PHE A 98 -10.23 9.26 -8.13
N ALA A 99 -9.26 10.16 -8.23
CA ALA A 99 -8.97 10.87 -9.48
C ALA A 99 -7.72 10.23 -10.10
N SER A 100 -7.90 9.53 -11.22
CA SER A 100 -6.83 9.08 -12.10
C SER A 100 -6.92 9.88 -13.40
N GLU A 101 -5.83 10.53 -13.79
CA GLU A 101 -5.61 11.02 -15.15
C GLU A 101 -4.88 9.94 -15.98
#